data_AF-A0A522NQV1-F1
#
_entry.id   AF-A0A522NQV1-F1
#
_cell.length_a   1.000
_cell.length_b   1.000
_cell.length_c   1.000
_cell.angle_alpha   90.00
_cell.angle_beta   90.00
_cell.angle_gamma   90.00
#
_symmetry.space_group_name_H-M   'P 1'
#
loop_
_entity.id
_entity.type
_entity.pdbx_description
1 polymer ?
#
loop_
_entity_poly.entity_id
_entity_poly.type
_entity_poly.pdbx_seq_one_letter_code
_entity_poly.pdbx_strand_id
1 'polypeptide(L)'
;MSVLHATDTVTIWTHGGQPTRMVWRGGRYRVTDTPTPFSDLLFGITHPPDIDGWRFQGTDKAGDSKVFDVRHVGGAEWVVVRVYD
;
A
#
# COMPACT_ATOMS: atom_id res chain seq x y z
N MET A 1 15.60 -20.02 0.14
CA MET A 1 14.80 -19.76 1.36
C MET A 1 13.49 -19.14 0.91
N SER A 2 12.37 -19.83 1.13
CA SER A 2 11.06 -19.35 0.68
C SER A 2 10.42 -18.55 1.81
N VAL A 3 10.25 -17.25 1.61
CA VAL A 3 9.50 -16.40 2.55
C VAL A 3 8.03 -16.56 2.17
N LEU A 4 7.25 -17.24 3.02
CA LEU A 4 5.80 -17.12 2.98
C LEU A 4 5.49 -15.65 3.30
N HIS A 5 5.09 -14.87 2.29
CA HIS A 5 4.59 -13.51 2.48
C HIS A 5 3.28 -13.59 3.27
N ALA A 6 3.35 -13.60 4.59
CA ALA A 6 2.18 -13.29 5.41
C ALA A 6 1.77 -11.86 5.06
N THR A 7 0.68 -11.71 4.33
CA THR A 7 0.14 -10.42 3.93
C THR A 7 -0.55 -9.83 5.16
N ASP A 8 0.01 -8.78 5.75
CA ASP A 8 -0.56 -8.15 6.95
C ASP A 8 -1.79 -7.31 6.54
N THR A 9 -2.96 -7.60 7.11
CA THR A 9 -4.14 -6.74 6.92
C THR A 9 -3.89 -5.35 7.48
N VAL A 10 -4.28 -4.32 6.72
CA VAL A 10 -4.15 -2.92 7.07
C VAL A 10 -5.45 -2.17 6.88
N THR A 11 -5.56 -1.04 7.58
CA THR A 11 -6.63 -0.07 7.37
C THR A 11 -6.07 1.12 6.62
N ILE A 12 -6.70 1.48 5.51
CA ILE A 12 -6.32 2.63 4.69
C ILE A 12 -7.49 3.60 4.63
N TRP A 13 -7.19 4.88 4.82
CA TRP A 13 -8.12 5.97 4.56
C TRP A 13 -7.83 6.56 3.19
N THR A 14 -8.86 6.66 2.37
CA THR A 14 -8.77 7.24 1.03
C THR A 14 -9.48 8.58 0.95
N HIS A 15 -8.95 9.50 0.16
CA HIS A 15 -9.62 10.74 -0.24
C HIS A 15 -9.60 10.82 -1.77
N GLY A 16 -10.77 10.93 -2.42
CA GLY A 16 -10.85 10.88 -3.88
C GLY A 16 -10.31 9.58 -4.49
N GLY A 17 -10.38 8.47 -3.76
CA GLY A 17 -9.86 7.16 -4.19
C GLY A 17 -8.36 6.94 -3.91
N GLN A 18 -7.62 7.98 -3.48
CA GLN A 18 -6.18 7.89 -3.22
C GLN A 18 -5.89 7.71 -1.72
N PRO A 19 -4.90 6.89 -1.33
CA PRO A 19 -4.45 6.74 0.05
C PRO A 19 -4.01 8.06 0.67
N THR A 20 -4.46 8.32 1.90
CA THR A 20 -4.05 9.51 2.69
C THR A 20 -3.49 9.16 4.06
N ARG A 21 -3.94 8.04 4.65
CA ARG A 21 -3.46 7.53 5.94
C ARG A 21 -3.54 6.02 5.96
N MET A 22 -2.69 5.41 6.79
CA MET A 22 -2.67 3.97 7.00
C MET A 22 -2.43 3.63 8.47
N VAL A 23 -3.01 2.51 8.92
CA VAL A 23 -2.61 1.82 10.15
C VAL A 23 -2.01 0.46 9.78
N TRP A 24 -0.77 0.22 10.21
CA TRP A 24 -0.06 -1.04 10.02
C TRP A 24 0.71 -1.40 11.29
N ARG A 25 0.51 -2.63 11.79
CA ARG A 25 1.14 -3.15 13.02
C ARG A 25 1.02 -2.22 14.24
N GLY A 26 -0.13 -1.55 14.38
CA GLY A 26 -0.38 -0.58 15.46
C GLY A 26 0.24 0.81 15.24
N GLY A 27 1.12 0.97 14.25
CA GLY A 27 1.66 2.25 13.80
C GLY A 27 0.67 3.02 12.93
N ARG A 28 0.69 4.35 13.04
CA ARG A 28 -0.10 5.26 12.20
C ARG A 28 0.84 5.99 11.25
N TYR A 29 0.57 5.88 9.96
CA TYR A 29 1.35 6.51 8.90
C TYR A 29 0.48 7.51 8.14
N ARG A 30 0.99 8.72 7.94
CA ARG A 30 0.41 9.70 7.02
C ARG A 30 1.09 9.53 5.67
N VAL A 31 0.30 9.52 4.59
CA VAL A 31 0.87 9.54 3.24
C VAL A 31 1.53 10.88 2.99
N THR A 32 2.79 10.88 2.60
CA THR A 32 3.61 12.08 2.43
C THR A 32 4.09 12.33 1.00
N ASP A 33 3.93 11.35 0.10
CA ASP A 33 4.19 11.48 -1.33
C ASP A 33 2.88 11.42 -2.14
N THR A 34 3.02 11.32 -3.47
CA THR A 34 1.90 11.09 -4.38
C THR A 34 1.72 9.57 -4.56
N PRO A 35 0.58 8.99 -4.10
CA PRO A 35 0.30 7.57 -4.31
C PRO A 35 0.32 7.19 -5.79
N THR A 36 0.95 6.06 -6.09
CA THR A 36 1.06 5.51 -7.45
C THR A 36 0.23 4.22 -7.54
N PRO A 37 -0.74 4.11 -8.47
CA PRO A 37 -1.50 2.87 -8.67
C PRO A 37 -0.60 1.70 -9.08
N PHE A 38 -0.92 0.47 -8.65
CA PHE A 38 -0.14 -0.70 -9.07
C PHE A 38 -0.30 -1.06 -10.54
N SER A 39 -1.45 -0.76 -11.16
CA SER A 39 -1.63 -0.90 -12.61
C SER A 39 -0.53 -0.18 -13.38
N ASP A 40 -0.13 0.98 -12.88
CA ASP A 40 0.87 1.84 -13.49
C ASP A 40 2.30 1.34 -13.22
N LEU A 41 2.48 0.33 -12.36
CA LEU A 41 3.77 -0.32 -12.15
C LEU A 41 3.96 -1.56 -13.05
N LEU A 42 2.93 -1.96 -13.80
CA LEU A 42 2.92 -3.13 -14.69
C LEU A 42 3.08 -2.79 -16.18
N PHE A 43 3.77 -1.67 -16.49
CA PHE A 43 4.04 -1.24 -17.87
C PHE A 43 4.55 -2.41 -18.75
N GLY A 44 3.82 -2.70 -19.84
CA GLY A 44 4.18 -3.76 -20.81
C GLY A 44 3.26 -5.00 -20.80
N ILE A 45 2.29 -5.09 -19.88
CA ILE A 45 1.27 -6.15 -19.89
C ILE A 45 0.03 -5.65 -20.65
N THR A 46 -0.39 -6.37 -21.70
CA THR A 46 -1.54 -5.98 -22.56
C THR A 46 -2.91 -6.32 -21.96
N HIS A 47 -2.93 -7.14 -20.91
CA HIS A 47 -4.10 -7.42 -20.09
C HIS A 47 -3.68 -7.31 -18.61
N PRO A 48 -3.42 -6.09 -18.11
CA PRO A 48 -3.12 -5.93 -16.71
C PRO A 48 -4.33 -6.48 -15.93
N PRO A 49 -4.13 -7.39 -14.96
CA PRO A 49 -5.21 -7.74 -14.07
C PRO A 49 -5.68 -6.46 -13.37
N ASP A 50 -6.96 -6.37 -13.03
CA ASP A 50 -7.49 -5.31 -12.18
C ASP A 50 -6.85 -5.44 -10.78
N ILE A 51 -5.64 -4.90 -10.63
CA ILE A 51 -4.95 -4.82 -9.35
C ILE A 51 -5.36 -3.48 -8.74
N ASP A 52 -6.38 -3.53 -7.89
CA ASP A 52 -6.67 -2.46 -6.96
C ASP A 52 -5.55 -2.40 -5.93
N GLY A 53 -4.60 -1.51 -6.09
CA GLY A 53 -3.47 -1.38 -5.18
C GLY A 53 -2.63 -0.14 -5.41
N TRP A 54 -1.82 0.17 -4.41
CA TRP A 54 -1.07 1.41 -4.35
C TRP A 54 0.34 1.19 -3.84
N ARG A 55 1.26 1.99 -4.37
CA ARG A 55 2.52 2.32 -3.73
C ARG A 55 2.46 3.74 -3.17
N PHE A 56 2.89 3.93 -1.93
CA PHE A 56 3.03 5.26 -1.33
C PHE A 56 4.04 5.26 -0.19
N GLN A 57 4.62 6.42 0.09
CA GLN A 57 5.40 6.68 1.29
C GLN A 57 4.48 7.07 2.44
N GLY A 58 4.58 6.35 3.55
CA GLY A 58 3.96 6.67 4.82
C GLY A 58 5.00 7.12 5.84
N THR A 59 4.77 8.28 6.45
CA THR A 59 5.60 8.79 7.56
C THR A 59 4.80 8.74 8.86
N ASP A 60 5.41 8.21 9.92
CA ASP A 60 4.78 8.12 11.24
C ASP A 60 4.91 9.43 12.04
N LYS A 61 4.52 9.40 13.32
CA LYS A 61 4.62 10.57 14.21
C LYS A 61 6.04 10.89 14.68
N ALA A 62 6.95 9.91 14.66
CA ALA A 62 8.35 10.10 15.00
C ALA A 62 9.15 10.69 13.81
N GLY A 63 8.58 10.64 12.61
CA GLY A 63 9.23 11.08 11.38
C GLY A 63 9.82 9.92 10.57
N ASP A 64 9.63 8.68 11.02
CA ASP A 64 10.12 7.50 10.33
C ASP A 64 9.26 7.26 9.07
N SER A 65 9.92 7.29 7.93
CA SER A 65 9.29 7.13 6.61
C SER A 65 9.53 5.73 6.07
N LYS A 66 8.51 5.14 5.46
CA LYS A 66 8.57 3.83 4.81
C LYS A 66 7.75 3.86 3.54
N VAL A 67 8.16 3.11 2.52
CA VAL A 67 7.35 2.91 1.31
C VAL A 67 6.55 1.63 1.47
N PHE A 68 5.24 1.74 1.26
CA PHE A 68 4.28 0.66 1.37
C PHE A 68 3.72 0.30 0.01
N ASP A 69 3.75 -0.99 -0.25
CA ASP A 69 3.07 -1.66 -1.34
C ASP A 69 1.83 -2.32 -0.77
N VAL A 70 0.64 -1.85 -1.14
CA VAL A 70 -0.64 -2.35 -0.61
C VAL A 70 -1.57 -2.80 -1.71
N ARG A 71 -2.30 -3.89 -1.47
CA ARG A 71 -3.27 -4.43 -2.40
C ARG A 71 -4.63 -4.57 -1.72
N HIS A 72 -5.68 -4.28 -2.45
CA HIS A 72 -7.06 -4.59 -2.08
C HIS A 72 -7.32 -6.07 -2.32
N VAL A 73 -7.85 -6.76 -1.31
CA VAL A 73 -8.17 -8.20 -1.40
C VAL A 73 -9.69 -8.47 -1.47
N GLY A 74 -10.49 -7.42 -1.55
CA GLY A 74 -11.95 -7.46 -1.68
C GLY A 74 -12.67 -6.82 -0.49
N GLY A 75 -13.91 -6.39 -0.71
CA GLY A 75 -14.70 -5.71 0.31
C GLY A 75 -14.10 -4.37 0.72
N ALA A 76 -13.68 -4.26 1.99
CA ALA A 76 -12.98 -3.08 2.53
C ALA A 76 -11.55 -3.44 2.98
N GLU A 77 -11.06 -4.62 2.62
CA GLU A 77 -9.82 -5.17 3.16
C GLU A 77 -8.62 -4.85 2.28
N TRP A 78 -7.59 -4.29 2.92
CA TRP A 78 -6.31 -4.00 2.32
C TRP A 78 -5.24 -4.83 3.01
N VAL A 79 -4.23 -5.26 2.26
CA VAL A 79 -3.08 -5.99 2.78
C VAL A 79 -1.78 -5.34 2.34
N VAL A 80 -0.77 -5.35 3.20
CA VAL A 80 0.59 -4.96 2.85
C VAL A 80 1.27 -6.11 2.13
N VAL A 81 1.67 -5.86 0.89
CA VAL A 81 2.43 -6.78 0.04
C VAL A 81 3.92 -6.66 0.34
N ARG A 82 4.42 -5.42 0.48
CA ARG A 82 5.83 -5.14 0.73
C ARG A 82 6.03 -3.81 1.47
N VAL A 83 7.13 -3.74 2.22
CA VAL A 83 7.59 -2.54 2.93
C VAL A 83 9.06 -2.31 2.59
N TYR A 84 9.41 -1.04 2.41
CA TYR A 84 10.78 -0.58 2.21
C TYR A 84 11.09 0.53 3.23
N ASP A 85 12.35 0.58 3.68
CA ASP A 85 12.88 1.61 4.58
C ASP A 85 13.57 2.75 3.81
#